data_AF-A0A8T1YQT0-F1
#
_entry.id   AF-A0A8T1YQT0-F1
#
_cell.length_a   1.000
_cell.length_b   1.000
_cell.length_c   1.000
_cell.angle_alpha   90.00
_cell.angle_beta   90.00
_cell.angle_gamma   90.00
#
_symmetry.space_group_name_H-M   'P 1'
#
loop_
_entity.id
_entity.type
_entity.pdbx_description
1 polymer ?
#
loop_
_entity_poly.entity_id
_entity_poly.type
_entity_poly.pdbx_seq_one_letter_code
_entity_poly.pdbx_strand_id
1 'polypeptide(L)'
;MRRMCCIGNDPKESIIWTADLDIMFYTMYLQACKINKPINKTQFIQTFAEQTGHEISRKTFKRTLYYLTSLYTSICKSCTPDPSTGIPTMTNEAWAQITKRHPELLNPNSKPLVEFFIQRMTSQRHSNSNDAAPHSSGFDPSVALPLMMLFM
;
A
#
# COMPACT_ATOMS: atom_id res chain seq x y z
N MET A 1 6.03 19.49 13.93
CA MET A 1 4.55 19.44 13.86
C MET A 1 4.11 17.99 13.87
N ARG A 2 3.43 17.55 14.93
CA ARG A 2 2.81 16.20 14.99
C ARG A 2 1.66 16.18 13.96
N ARG A 3 1.63 15.19 13.06
CA ARG A 3 0.38 14.86 12.34
C ARG A 3 -0.66 14.70 13.42
N MET A 4 -1.81 15.37 13.26
CA MET A 4 -2.96 15.35 14.18
C MET A 4 -2.92 14.08 15.01
N CYS A 5 -2.65 14.21 16.32
CA CYS A 5 -3.02 13.15 17.24
C CYS A 5 -4.47 12.86 16.88
N CYS A 6 -4.72 11.71 16.29
CA CYS A 6 -6.07 11.22 16.10
C CYS A 6 -6.51 10.86 17.51
N ILE A 7 -6.82 11.87 18.32
CA ILE A 7 -7.64 11.71 19.51
C ILE A 7 -8.97 11.32 18.90
N GLY A 8 -9.15 10.01 18.67
CA GLY A 8 -10.48 9.47 18.50
C GLY A 8 -11.27 9.97 19.70
N ASN A 9 -12.51 10.37 19.50
CA ASN A 9 -13.44 10.62 20.61
C ASN A 9 -13.73 9.35 21.43
N ASP A 10 -12.93 8.31 21.27
CA ASP A 10 -12.92 7.06 22.01
C ASP A 10 -11.64 7.08 22.88
N PRO A 11 -11.76 7.20 24.22
CA PRO A 11 -10.61 7.34 25.12
C PRO A 11 -9.65 6.14 25.10
N LYS A 12 -10.00 5.06 24.39
CA LYS A 12 -9.17 3.87 24.18
C LYS A 12 -8.32 3.91 22.91
N GLU A 13 -8.57 4.84 21.98
CA GLU A 13 -7.90 4.86 20.68
C GLU A 13 -6.69 5.79 20.71
N SER A 14 -5.55 5.28 21.19
CA SER A 14 -4.27 6.01 21.29
C SER A 14 -3.29 5.63 20.17
N ILE A 15 -3.76 5.52 18.93
CA ILE A 15 -2.87 5.25 17.80
C ILE A 15 -2.19 6.55 17.29
N ILE A 16 -0.86 6.51 17.19
CA ILE A 16 -0.08 7.56 16.53
C ILE A 16 0.28 7.05 15.14
N TRP A 17 -0.42 7.54 14.12
CA TRP A 17 -0.17 7.14 12.74
C TRP A 17 1.23 7.58 12.28
N THR A 18 2.01 6.60 11.85
CA THR A 18 3.32 6.76 11.19
C THR A 18 3.23 6.26 9.75
N ALA A 19 4.21 6.61 8.90
CA ALA A 19 4.26 6.07 7.55
C ALA A 19 4.36 4.54 7.54
N ASP A 20 5.08 3.93 8.50
CA ASP A 20 5.19 2.47 8.59
C ASP A 20 3.85 1.81 8.95
N LEU A 21 3.09 2.41 9.89
CA LEU A 21 1.74 1.94 10.20
C LEU A 21 0.77 2.13 9.01
N ASP A 22 0.88 3.24 8.27
CA ASP A 22 0.11 3.48 7.05
C ASP A 22 0.41 2.40 5.99
N ILE A 23 1.70 2.10 5.76
CA ILE A 23 2.16 1.07 4.82
C ILE A 23 1.64 -0.31 5.24
N MET A 24 1.79 -0.66 6.53
CA MET A 24 1.35 -1.95 7.06
C MET A 24 -0.17 -2.11 6.94
N PHE A 25 -0.92 -1.09 7.38
CA PHE A 25 -2.38 -1.08 7.25
C PHE A 25 -2.82 -1.31 5.80
N TYR A 26 -2.24 -0.58 4.86
CA TYR A 26 -2.61 -0.71 3.45
C TYR A 26 -2.21 -2.07 2.87
N THR A 27 -1.03 -2.57 3.22
CA THR A 27 -0.53 -3.87 2.76
C THR A 27 -1.43 -5.01 3.25
N MET A 28 -1.77 -5.01 4.54
CA MET A 28 -2.73 -5.97 5.10
C MET A 28 -4.09 -5.85 4.41
N TYR A 29 -4.56 -4.62 4.15
CA TYR A 29 -5.86 -4.39 3.51
C TYR A 29 -5.91 -5.00 2.11
N LEU A 30 -4.82 -4.85 1.36
CA LEU A 30 -4.69 -5.42 0.02
C LEU A 30 -4.60 -6.94 0.04
N GLN A 31 -3.94 -7.52 1.03
CA GLN A 31 -3.94 -8.98 1.24
C GLN A 31 -5.35 -9.48 1.57
N ALA A 32 -6.05 -8.80 2.48
CA ALA A 32 -7.44 -9.14 2.82
C ALA A 32 -8.36 -9.05 1.60
N CYS A 33 -8.18 -8.04 0.72
CA CYS A 33 -8.88 -7.92 -0.57
C CYS A 33 -8.66 -9.12 -1.50
N LYS A 34 -7.51 -9.79 -1.44
CA LYS A 34 -7.20 -10.96 -2.28
C LYS A 34 -7.89 -12.23 -1.77
N ILE A 35 -8.02 -12.36 -0.45
CA ILE A 35 -8.57 -13.55 0.20
C ILE A 35 -10.10 -13.50 0.24
N ASN A 36 -10.67 -12.35 0.64
CA ASN A 36 -12.10 -12.19 0.90
C ASN A 36 -12.68 -11.00 0.13
N LYS A 37 -13.72 -11.25 -0.68
CA LYS A 37 -14.52 -10.20 -1.32
C LYS A 37 -16.02 -10.43 -1.03
N PRO A 38 -16.67 -9.58 -0.21
CA PRO A 38 -16.15 -8.36 0.45
C PRO A 38 -15.28 -8.65 1.68
N ILE A 39 -14.39 -7.71 2.03
CA ILE A 39 -13.55 -7.83 3.24
C ILE A 39 -14.42 -7.84 4.51
N ASN A 40 -14.16 -8.81 5.39
CA ASN A 40 -14.65 -8.79 6.76
C ASN A 40 -13.88 -7.73 7.58
N LYS A 41 -14.49 -6.56 7.74
CA LYS A 41 -13.87 -5.41 8.44
C LYS A 41 -13.58 -5.70 9.91
N THR A 42 -14.41 -6.50 10.57
CA THR A 42 -14.19 -6.86 11.99
C THR A 42 -12.94 -7.71 12.13
N GLN A 43 -12.82 -8.75 11.29
CA GLN A 43 -11.64 -9.61 11.27
C GLN A 43 -10.38 -8.82 10.93
N PHE A 44 -10.45 -7.92 9.94
CA PHE A 44 -9.33 -7.06 9.60
C PHE A 44 -8.84 -6.23 10.79
N ILE A 45 -9.77 -5.55 11.48
CA ILE A 45 -9.45 -4.71 12.64
C ILE A 45 -8.81 -5.54 13.75
N GLN A 46 -9.35 -6.73 14.02
CA GLN A 46 -8.79 -7.65 15.00
C GLN A 46 -7.36 -8.08 14.63
N THR A 47 -7.15 -8.55 13.40
CA THR A 47 -5.81 -8.96 12.94
C THR A 47 -4.82 -7.79 12.94
N PHE A 48 -5.27 -6.58 12.60
CA PHE A 48 -4.43 -5.38 12.69
C PHE A 48 -4.03 -5.10 14.15
N ALA A 49 -4.97 -5.19 15.10
CA ALA A 49 -4.65 -5.01 16.51
C ALA A 49 -3.68 -6.09 17.01
N GLU A 50 -3.87 -7.36 16.63
CA GLU A 50 -2.98 -8.46 16.99
C GLU A 50 -1.56 -8.30 16.43
N GLN A 51 -1.42 -7.80 15.20
CA GLN A 51 -0.10 -7.63 14.56
C GLN A 51 0.65 -6.38 15.02
N THR A 52 -0.07 -5.33 15.39
CA THR A 52 0.51 -4.01 15.64
C THR A 52 0.47 -3.58 17.10
N GLY A 53 -0.33 -4.26 17.92
CA GLY A 53 -0.65 -3.83 19.28
C GLY A 53 -1.55 -2.59 19.34
N HIS A 54 -2.06 -2.09 18.21
CA HIS A 54 -2.90 -0.90 18.16
C HIS A 54 -4.36 -1.24 17.86
N GLU A 55 -5.22 -0.99 18.85
CA GLU A 55 -6.66 -1.05 18.64
C GLU A 55 -7.14 0.15 17.81
N ILE A 56 -7.97 -0.13 16.80
CA ILE A 56 -8.59 0.90 15.97
C ILE A 56 -10.09 0.70 15.89
N SER A 57 -10.82 1.81 15.86
CA SER A 57 -12.27 1.82 15.69
C SER A 57 -12.64 1.58 14.22
N ARG A 58 -13.88 1.13 13.98
CA ARG A 58 -14.43 1.05 12.61
C ARG A 58 -14.41 2.40 11.89
N LYS A 59 -14.51 3.51 12.63
CA LYS A 59 -14.46 4.86 12.09
C LYS A 59 -13.05 5.19 11.60
N THR A 60 -12.04 4.91 12.41
CA THR A 60 -10.63 5.12 12.04
C THR A 60 -10.23 4.23 10.88
N PHE A 61 -10.59 2.94 10.90
CA PHE A 61 -10.38 2.04 9.75
C PHE A 61 -10.90 2.66 8.43
N LYS A 62 -12.14 3.14 8.40
CA LYS A 62 -12.74 3.75 7.20
C LYS A 62 -11.98 5.02 6.77
N ARG A 63 -11.65 5.89 7.74
CA ARG A 63 -10.97 7.16 7.48
C ARG A 63 -9.57 6.93 6.93
N THR A 64 -8.79 6.05 7.56
CA THR A 64 -7.44 5.68 7.12
C THR A 64 -7.48 5.05 5.73
N LEU A 65 -8.40 4.12 5.49
CA LEU A 65 -8.54 3.51 4.17
C LEU A 65 -8.89 4.53 3.08
N TYR A 66 -9.84 5.43 3.34
CA TYR A 66 -10.22 6.47 2.40
C TYR A 66 -9.03 7.40 2.08
N TYR A 67 -8.33 7.83 3.13
CA TYR A 67 -7.14 8.65 3.01
C TYR A 67 -6.05 8.00 2.15
N LEU A 68 -5.65 6.77 2.47
CA LEU A 68 -4.58 6.06 1.76
C LEU A 68 -4.97 5.76 0.31
N THR A 69 -6.23 5.44 0.05
CA THR A 69 -6.75 5.23 -1.31
C THR A 69 -6.73 6.54 -2.13
N SER A 70 -7.13 7.66 -1.52
CA SER A 70 -7.08 8.98 -2.16
C SER A 70 -5.65 9.43 -2.45
N LEU A 71 -4.74 9.19 -1.50
CA LEU A 71 -3.32 9.50 -1.66
C LEU A 71 -2.70 8.68 -2.78
N TYR A 72 -2.89 7.35 -2.78
CA TYR A 72 -2.45 6.47 -3.85
C TYR A 72 -2.96 6.95 -5.21
N THR A 73 -4.26 7.25 -5.31
CA THR A 73 -4.87 7.76 -6.56
C THR A 73 -4.26 9.07 -7.03
N SER A 74 -3.98 10.00 -6.10
CA SER A 74 -3.35 11.29 -6.43
C SER A 74 -1.92 11.09 -6.93
N ILE A 75 -1.17 10.18 -6.32
CA ILE A 75 0.18 9.81 -6.76
C ILE A 75 0.13 9.16 -8.15
N CYS A 76 -0.76 8.19 -8.38
CA CYS A 76 -0.92 7.56 -9.69
C CYS A 76 -1.23 8.54 -10.82
N LYS A 77 -2.07 9.54 -10.55
CA LYS A 77 -2.43 10.55 -11.55
C LYS A 77 -1.32 11.55 -11.85
N SER A 78 -0.41 11.76 -10.90
CA SER A 78 0.62 12.80 -11.01
C SER A 78 1.98 12.24 -11.41
N CYS A 79 2.21 10.95 -11.21
CA CYS A 79 3.40 10.27 -11.72
C CYS A 79 3.31 10.05 -13.22
N THR A 80 4.41 10.37 -13.90
CA THR A 80 4.64 10.00 -15.30
C THR A 80 5.70 8.92 -15.35
N PRO A 81 5.59 7.92 -16.24
CA PRO A 81 6.65 6.96 -16.43
C PRO A 81 7.88 7.65 -17.02
N ASP A 82 9.03 7.47 -16.38
CA ASP A 82 10.29 7.92 -16.93
C ASP A 82 10.57 7.19 -18.26
N PRO A 83 10.90 7.90 -19.35
CA PRO A 83 11.06 7.28 -20.66
C PRO A 83 12.31 6.39 -20.76
N SER A 84 13.31 6.58 -19.90
CA SER A 84 14.57 5.82 -19.93
C SER A 84 14.53 4.56 -19.06
N THR A 85 13.84 4.61 -17.93
CA THR A 85 13.80 3.53 -16.94
C THR A 85 12.43 2.87 -16.82
N GLY A 86 11.37 3.51 -17.33
CA GLY A 86 9.98 3.08 -17.16
C GLY A 86 9.45 3.24 -15.72
N ILE A 87 10.28 3.70 -14.78
CA ILE A 87 9.93 3.89 -13.37
C ILE A 87 9.06 5.15 -13.25
N PRO A 88 7.95 5.13 -12.50
CA PRO A 88 7.15 6.32 -12.25
C PRO A 88 8.00 7.39 -11.53
N THR A 89 8.17 8.54 -12.18
CA THR A 89 8.84 9.72 -11.61
C THR A 89 7.82 10.80 -11.27
N MET A 90 8.13 11.57 -10.23
CA MET A 90 7.29 12.67 -9.76
C MET A 90 8.02 13.98 -10.03
N THR A 91 7.43 14.86 -10.85
CA THR A 91 7.97 16.20 -11.07
C THR A 91 7.73 17.10 -9.85
N ASN A 92 8.50 18.19 -9.71
CA ASN A 92 8.29 19.16 -8.64
C ASN A 92 6.88 19.78 -8.69
N GLU A 93 6.33 20.00 -9.88
CA GLU A 93 4.97 20.52 -10.06
C GLU A 93 3.91 19.51 -9.62
N ALA A 94 4.07 18.25 -10.01
CA ALA A 94 3.22 17.15 -9.57
C ALA A 94 3.25 17.00 -8.04
N TRP A 95 4.44 17.06 -7.45
CA TRP A 95 4.62 17.05 -6.00
C TRP A 95 3.93 18.23 -5.30
N ALA A 96 4.03 19.44 -5.86
CA ALA A 96 3.35 20.63 -5.34
C ALA A 96 1.81 20.48 -5.39
N GLN A 97 1.26 19.84 -6.42
CA GLN A 97 -0.19 19.60 -6.51
C GLN A 97 -0.67 18.53 -5.53
N ILE A 98 0.11 17.47 -5.33
CA ILE A 98 -0.22 16.44 -4.34
C ILE A 98 -0.16 17.05 -2.93
N THR A 99 0.91 17.75 -2.58
CA THR A 99 1.09 18.34 -1.25
C THR A 99 0.04 19.43 -0.93
N LYS A 100 -0.56 20.08 -1.92
CA LYS A 100 -1.75 20.93 -1.72
C LYS A 100 -2.96 20.15 -1.21
N ARG A 101 -3.16 18.91 -1.70
CA ARG A 101 -4.27 18.03 -1.29
C ARG A 101 -3.92 17.17 -0.06
N HIS A 102 -2.63 16.93 0.13
CA HIS A 102 -2.03 16.06 1.13
C HIS A 102 -0.88 16.79 1.84
N PRO A 103 -1.16 17.86 2.62
CA PRO A 103 -0.13 18.70 3.24
C PRO A 103 0.75 17.93 4.21
N GLU A 104 0.26 16.83 4.77
CA GLU A 104 1.01 15.91 5.63
C GLU A 104 2.17 15.20 4.94
N LEU A 105 2.28 15.28 3.61
CA LEU A 105 3.43 14.80 2.84
C LEU A 105 4.63 15.74 2.87
N LEU A 106 4.45 16.99 3.31
CA LEU A 106 5.57 17.91 3.53
C LEU A 106 6.44 17.49 4.72
N ASN A 107 5.95 16.57 5.56
CA ASN A 107 6.73 15.98 6.62
C ASN A 107 7.69 14.93 6.03
N PRO A 108 9.01 15.02 6.25
CA PRO A 108 9.96 14.04 5.73
C PRO A 108 9.64 12.59 6.15
N ASN A 109 8.95 12.40 7.28
CA ASN A 109 8.53 11.08 7.75
C ASN A 109 7.49 10.41 6.84
N SER A 110 6.89 11.11 5.88
CA SER A 110 5.96 10.52 4.91
C SER A 110 6.65 9.95 3.67
N LYS A 111 7.96 10.18 3.51
CA LYS A 111 8.72 9.70 2.35
C LYS A 111 8.59 8.18 2.13
N PRO A 112 8.68 7.32 3.15
CA PRO A 112 8.51 5.87 2.97
C PRO A 112 7.15 5.50 2.36
N LEU A 113 6.07 6.20 2.75
CA LEU A 113 4.72 5.93 2.24
C LEU A 113 4.60 6.27 0.75
N VAL A 114 5.23 7.37 0.32
CA VAL A 114 5.26 7.75 -1.10
C VAL A 114 6.07 6.75 -1.90
N GLU A 115 7.27 6.39 -1.44
CA GLU A 115 8.13 5.39 -2.09
C GLU A 115 7.42 4.05 -2.23
N PHE A 116 6.74 3.59 -1.19
CA PHE A 116 5.91 2.39 -1.24
C PHE A 116 4.83 2.46 -2.34
N PHE A 117 4.16 3.61 -2.50
CA PHE A 117 3.18 3.79 -3.57
C PHE A 117 3.82 3.84 -4.97
N ILE A 118 5.01 4.45 -5.12
CA ILE A 118 5.77 4.39 -6.37
C ILE A 118 6.12 2.94 -6.74
N GLN A 119 6.71 2.20 -5.80
CA GLN A 119 7.05 0.78 -5.99
C GLN A 119 5.84 -0.05 -6.38
N ARG A 120 4.69 0.19 -5.72
CA ARG A 120 3.44 -0.50 -6.02
C ARG A 120 2.99 -0.29 -7.46
N MET A 121 3.08 0.93 -7.98
CA MET A 121 2.73 1.22 -9.38
C MET A 121 3.65 0.48 -10.35
N THR A 122 4.95 0.45 -10.06
CA THR A 122 5.94 -0.31 -10.84
C THR A 122 5.60 -1.80 -10.85
N SER A 123 5.32 -2.41 -9.69
CA SER A 123 4.93 -3.82 -9.60
C SER A 123 3.64 -4.14 -10.36
N GLN A 124 2.62 -3.27 -10.30
CA GLN A 124 1.38 -3.46 -11.07
C GLN A 124 1.64 -3.40 -12.58
N ARG A 125 2.51 -2.50 -13.03
CA ARG A 125 2.88 -2.39 -14.45
C ARG A 125 3.59 -3.64 -14.95
N HIS A 126 4.51 -4.22 -14.17
CA HIS A 126 5.18 -5.47 -14.53
C HIS A 126 4.22 -6.68 -14.53
N SER A 127 3.26 -6.72 -13.61
CA SER A 127 2.21 -7.75 -13.64
C SER A 127 1.37 -7.67 -14.92
N ASN A 128 0.94 -6.46 -15.30
CA ASN A 128 0.12 -6.26 -16.51
C ASN A 128 0.91 -6.40 -17.82
N SER A 129 2.24 -6.21 -17.78
CA SER A 129 3.12 -6.43 -18.94
C SER A 129 3.29 -7.91 -19.28
N ASN A 130 3.12 -8.80 -18.29
CA ASN A 130 3.20 -10.25 -18.51
C ASN A 130 1.87 -10.84 -19.03
N ASP A 131 0.76 -10.14 -18.86
CA ASP A 131 -0.56 -10.55 -19.38
C ASP A 131 -0.82 -10.10 -20.84
N ALA A 132 0.14 -9.44 -21.48
CA ALA A 132 0.04 -8.90 -22.85
C ALA A 132 1.02 -9.54 -23.85
N ALA A 133 1.49 -10.76 -23.60
CA ALA A 133 2.21 -11.53 -24.61
C ALA A 133 1.30 -12.62 -25.22
N PRO A 134 0.98 -12.58 -26.53
CA PRO A 134 0.57 -13.78 -27.22
C PRO A 134 1.78 -14.72 -27.27
N HIS A 135 1.55 -16.00 -27.01
CA HIS A 135 2.53 -17.08 -27.10
C HIS A 135 3.50 -16.93 -28.29
N SER A 136 4.81 -16.87 -28.01
CA SER A 136 5.80 -17.59 -28.81
C SER A 136 7.14 -17.78 -28.07
N SER A 137 7.65 -19.00 -28.17
CA SER A 137 9.02 -19.48 -27.91
C SER A 137 9.53 -19.58 -26.47
N GLY A 138 9.36 -20.78 -25.91
CA GLY A 138 10.50 -21.69 -25.74
C GLY A 138 11.46 -21.38 -24.60
N PHE A 139 11.03 -21.62 -23.36
CA PHE A 139 11.92 -22.08 -22.31
C PHE A 139 11.23 -23.23 -21.56
N ASP A 140 11.79 -24.42 -21.72
CA ASP A 140 11.47 -25.63 -20.97
C ASP A 140 12.30 -25.60 -19.67
N PRO A 141 11.70 -25.48 -18.47
CA PRO A 141 12.41 -25.70 -17.23
C PRO A 141 12.22 -27.16 -16.78
N SER A 142 12.67 -28.11 -17.60
CA SER A 142 12.98 -29.46 -17.15
C SER A 142 14.28 -29.46 -16.35
N VAL A 143 14.27 -28.87 -15.16
CA VAL A 143 15.17 -29.18 -14.03
C VAL A 143 14.43 -28.79 -12.74
N ALA A 144 13.54 -29.65 -12.23
CA ALA A 144 13.87 -30.58 -11.15
C ALA A 144 14.58 -29.91 -9.96
N LEU A 145 13.82 -29.49 -8.93
CA LEU A 145 14.28 -29.54 -7.56
C LEU A 145 13.21 -30.24 -6.69
N PRO A 146 13.62 -31.21 -5.86
CA PRO A 146 12.73 -32.24 -5.32
C PRO A 146 11.97 -31.73 -4.10
N LEU A 147 10.65 -31.79 -4.20
CA LEU A 147 9.77 -31.98 -3.05
C LEU A 147 10.03 -33.39 -2.51
N MET A 148 10.64 -33.51 -1.34
CA MET A 148 10.27 -34.50 -0.33
C MET A 148 11.19 -34.39 0.89
N MET A 149 10.63 -33.88 1.98
CA MET A 149 10.78 -34.54 3.28
C MET A 149 9.52 -34.32 4.11
N LEU A 150 9.04 -35.45 4.64
CA LEU A 150 8.16 -35.64 5.80
C LEU A 150 6.67 -35.34 5.62
N PHE A 151 5.85 -36.39 5.51
CA PHE A 151 5.04 -36.90 6.63
C PHE A 151 4.44 -38.28 6.30
N MET A 152 4.73 -39.25 7.19
CA MET A 152 4.19 -40.61 7.40
C MET A 152 4.38 -41.67 6.32
#